data_AF-A0A9E4AIJ4-F1
#
_entry.id   AF-A0A9E4AIJ4-F1
#
_cell.length_a   1.000
_cell.length_b   1.000
_cell.length_c   1.000
_cell.angle_alpha   90.00
_cell.angle_beta   90.00
_cell.angle_gamma   90.00
#
_symmetry.space_group_name_H-M   'P 1'
#
loop_
_entity.id
_entity.type
_entity.pdbx_description
1 polymer ?
#
loop_
_entity_poly.entity_id
_entity_poly.type
_entity_poly.pdbx_seq_one_letter_code
_entity_poly.pdbx_strand_id
1 'polypeptide(L)'
;MYNQNPEIPTVLEDIPESEQHVLLEKLAQWIVRRSLTAPAILFLETGKPLNFLGSQLLIAFSPFVQAFFKGDQYHKIALILEKDENVELLIQLIENPKDDTSNEIGET
;
A
#
# COMPACT_ATOMS: atom_id res chain seq x y z
N MET A 1 22.15 -15.88 -21.55
CA MET A 1 22.15 -14.40 -21.54
C MET A 1 21.20 -13.97 -20.43
N TYR A 2 21.73 -13.60 -19.27
CA TYR A 2 20.91 -13.07 -18.17
C TYR A 2 20.41 -11.69 -18.60
N ASN A 3 19.09 -11.50 -18.68
CA ASN A 3 18.50 -10.21 -19.03
C ASN A 3 18.80 -9.21 -17.91
N GLN A 4 19.50 -8.13 -18.24
CA GLN A 4 19.99 -7.09 -17.32
C GLN A 4 19.03 -5.89 -17.26
N ASN A 5 17.73 -6.13 -17.31
CA ASN A 5 16.75 -5.13 -16.93
C ASN A 5 16.48 -5.35 -15.43
N PRO A 6 16.53 -4.36 -14.53
CA PRO A 6 15.98 -4.54 -13.19
C PRO A 6 14.47 -4.70 -13.38
N GLU A 7 14.02 -5.92 -13.68
CA GLU A 7 12.68 -6.19 -14.14
C GLU A 7 11.72 -5.78 -13.04
N ILE A 8 10.87 -4.80 -13.37
CA ILE A 8 9.72 -4.44 -12.57
C ILE A 8 9.00 -5.78 -12.28
N PRO A 9 8.86 -6.17 -10.99
CA PRO A 9 8.24 -7.46 -10.64
C PRO A 9 6.91 -7.57 -11.37
N THR A 10 6.62 -8.68 -12.05
CA THR A 10 5.36 -8.79 -12.83
C THR A 10 4.33 -9.70 -12.19
N VAL A 11 4.78 -10.50 -11.22
CA VAL A 11 3.95 -11.38 -10.39
C VAL A 11 4.33 -11.19 -8.92
N LEU A 12 3.42 -11.55 -8.02
CA LEU A 12 3.63 -11.35 -6.59
C LEU A 12 4.80 -12.17 -6.03
N GLU A 13 5.06 -13.35 -6.60
CA GLU A 13 6.12 -14.26 -6.17
C GLU A 13 7.54 -13.68 -6.37
N ASP A 14 7.68 -12.68 -7.24
CA ASP A 14 8.92 -11.96 -7.48
C ASP A 14 9.26 -10.99 -6.33
N ILE A 15 8.31 -10.72 -5.42
CA ILE A 15 8.46 -9.78 -4.31
C ILE A 15 8.63 -10.57 -3.01
N PRO A 16 9.78 -10.48 -2.32
CA PRO A 16 9.99 -11.15 -1.04
C PRO A 16 8.92 -10.75 -0.01
N GLU A 17 8.37 -11.69 0.77
CA GLU A 17 7.31 -11.39 1.77
C GLU A 17 7.71 -10.27 2.75
N SER A 18 8.98 -10.20 3.14
CA SER A 18 9.49 -9.12 3.99
C SER A 18 9.42 -7.75 3.32
N GLU A 19 9.69 -7.68 2.01
CA GLU A 19 9.53 -6.46 1.22
C GLU A 19 8.04 -6.10 1.07
N GLN A 20 7.18 -7.10 0.84
CA GLN A 20 5.73 -6.86 0.78
C GLN A 20 5.22 -6.21 2.06
N HIS A 21 5.59 -6.76 3.22
CA HIS A 21 5.20 -6.23 4.52
C HIS A 21 5.71 -4.80 4.74
N VAL A 22 6.98 -4.52 4.41
CA VAL A 22 7.56 -3.17 4.54
C VAL A 22 6.83 -2.16 3.64
N LEU A 23 6.44 -2.56 2.42
CA LEU A 23 5.69 -1.70 1.51
C LEU A 23 4.29 -1.41 2.03
N LEU A 24 3.60 -2.40 2.60
CA LEU A 24 2.29 -2.22 3.24
C LEU A 24 2.37 -1.32 4.47
N GLU A 25 3.38 -1.49 5.34
CA GLU A 25 3.60 -0.61 6.49
C GLU A 25 3.84 0.84 6.05
N LYS A 26 4.70 1.07 5.06
CA LYS A 26 4.95 2.40 4.50
C LYS A 26 3.69 3.04 3.94
N LEU A 27 2.86 2.27 3.24
CA LEU A 27 1.58 2.73 2.70
C LEU A 27 0.61 3.09 3.82
N ALA A 28 0.47 2.24 4.84
CA ALA A 28 -0.37 2.49 6.01
C ALA A 28 0.05 3.78 6.75
N GLN A 29 1.34 3.93 7.05
CA GLN A 29 1.88 5.15 7.66
C GLN A 29 1.62 6.39 6.81
N TRP A 30 1.76 6.27 5.49
CA TRP A 30 1.48 7.37 4.56
C TRP A 30 0.01 7.81 4.63
N ILE A 31 -0.93 6.84 4.72
CA ILE A 31 -2.38 7.08 4.84
C ILE A 31 -2.69 7.77 6.17
N VAL A 32 -2.17 7.24 7.28
CA VAL A 32 -2.42 7.76 8.63
C VAL A 32 -1.86 9.18 8.79
N ARG A 33 -0.62 9.44 8.35
CA ARG A 33 0.02 10.78 8.43
C ARG A 33 -0.74 11.87 7.65
N ARG A 34 -1.62 11.47 6.73
CA ARG A 34 -2.45 12.39 5.93
C ARG A 34 -3.90 12.48 6.42
N SER A 35 -4.21 11.88 7.56
CA SER A 35 -5.57 11.79 8.10
C SER A 35 -6.55 11.13 7.12
N LEU A 36 -6.08 10.17 6.32
CA LEU A 36 -6.87 9.44 5.32
C LEU A 36 -7.36 8.07 5.82
N THR A 37 -7.20 7.75 7.11
CA THR A 37 -7.58 6.46 7.72
C THR A 37 -9.00 6.04 7.36
N ALA A 38 -10.00 6.86 7.71
CA ALA A 38 -11.41 6.53 7.46
C ALA A 38 -11.76 6.34 5.97
N PRO A 39 -11.40 7.25 5.04
CA PRO A 39 -11.69 7.04 3.62
C PRO A 39 -10.89 5.89 3.01
N ALA A 40 -9.68 5.58 3.49
CA ALA A 40 -8.89 4.45 3.00
C ALA A 40 -9.47 3.10 3.44
N ILE A 41 -9.86 2.95 4.71
CA ILE A 41 -10.51 1.72 5.20
C ILE A 41 -11.83 1.50 4.46
N LEU A 42 -12.66 2.55 4.32
CA LEU A 42 -13.90 2.46 3.56
C LEU A 42 -13.65 2.00 2.11
N PHE A 43 -12.63 2.54 1.44
CA PHE A 43 -12.25 2.13 0.09
C PHE A 43 -11.79 0.67 0.03
N LEU A 44 -10.93 0.24 0.96
CA LEU A 44 -10.37 -1.12 0.99
C LEU A 44 -11.45 -2.15 1.33
N GLU A 45 -12.35 -1.86 2.28
CA GLU A 45 -13.47 -2.74 2.64
C GLU A 45 -14.52 -2.84 1.51
N THR A 46 -14.80 -1.73 0.83
CA THR A 46 -15.75 -1.71 -0.30
C THR A 46 -15.14 -2.25 -1.59
N GLY A 47 -13.81 -2.32 -1.69
CA GLY A 47 -13.06 -2.91 -2.80
C GLY A 47 -13.09 -4.44 -2.84
N LYS A 48 -13.31 -5.11 -1.70
CA LYS A 48 -13.40 -6.58 -1.60
C LYS A 48 -14.51 -7.19 -2.50
N PRO A 49 -15.67 -6.51 -2.72
CA PRO A 49 -16.63 -6.88 -3.77
C PRO A 49 -16.65 -5.87 -4.95
N LEU A 50 -15.62 -5.91 -5.81
CA LEU A 50 -15.46 -5.00 -6.96
C LEU A 50 -16.42 -5.32 -8.12
N ASN A 51 -17.68 -4.91 -8.03
CA ASN A 51 -18.57 -4.87 -9.20
C ASN A 51 -19.38 -3.57 -9.39
N PHE A 52 -19.10 -2.47 -8.66
CA PHE A 52 -19.95 -1.27 -8.81
C PHE A 52 -19.33 0.13 -8.73
N LEU A 53 -18.09 0.33 -8.26
CA LEU A 53 -17.63 1.69 -7.90
C LEU A 53 -16.39 2.23 -8.63
N GLY A 54 -15.85 1.52 -9.61
CA GLY A 54 -14.62 1.93 -10.31
C GLY A 54 -14.70 3.31 -10.99
N SER A 55 -15.83 3.67 -11.60
CA SER A 55 -15.94 4.90 -12.40
C SER A 55 -16.11 6.18 -11.56
N GLN A 56 -16.83 6.11 -10.44
CA GLN A 56 -17.09 7.29 -9.60
C GLN A 56 -15.95 7.60 -8.64
N LEU A 57 -15.19 6.57 -8.23
CA LEU A 57 -14.00 6.74 -7.40
C LEU A 57 -12.85 7.41 -8.15
N LEU A 58 -12.61 7.07 -9.42
CA LEU A 58 -11.57 7.70 -10.23
C LEU A 58 -11.81 9.21 -10.43
N ILE A 59 -13.08 9.65 -10.48
CA ILE A 59 -13.43 11.08 -10.57
C ILE A 59 -13.16 11.80 -9.24
N ALA A 60 -13.47 11.16 -8.11
CA ALA A 60 -13.23 11.74 -6.78
C ALA A 60 -11.75 11.84 -6.42
N PHE A 61 -10.92 10.89 -6.88
CA PHE A 61 -9.49 10.81 -6.55
C PHE A 61 -8.53 11.34 -7.64
N SER A 62 -9.06 11.78 -8.79
CA SER A 62 -8.31 12.36 -9.92
C SER A 62 -7.18 13.33 -9.54
N PRO A 63 -7.35 14.29 -8.60
CA PRO A 63 -6.27 15.24 -8.26
C PRO A 63 -5.12 14.65 -7.43
N PHE A 64 -5.30 13.49 -6.79
CA PHE A 64 -4.30 12.90 -5.88
C PHE A 64 -3.45 11.81 -6.56
N VAL A 65 -4.04 11.04 -7.49
CA VAL A 65 -3.39 9.89 -8.13
C VAL A 65 -2.20 10.30 -9.02
N GLN A 66 -2.30 11.44 -9.71
CA GLN A 66 -1.27 11.89 -10.66
C GLN A 66 0.01 12.42 -10.00
N ALA A 67 -0.02 12.77 -8.71
CA ALA A 67 1.10 13.41 -8.03
C ALA A 67 2.00 12.44 -7.23
N PHE A 68 1.55 11.21 -6.96
CA PHE A 68 2.09 10.45 -5.82
C PHE A 68 2.97 9.24 -6.13
N PHE A 69 2.87 8.61 -7.29
CA PHE A 69 3.56 7.35 -7.53
C PHE A 69 4.70 7.48 -8.54
N LYS A 70 5.92 7.65 -8.02
CA LYS A 70 7.17 7.56 -8.79
C LYS A 70 7.75 6.14 -8.67
N GLY A 71 8.08 5.51 -9.79
CA GLY A 71 8.93 4.31 -9.86
C GLY A 71 8.21 2.96 -9.81
N ASP A 72 8.96 1.91 -9.45
CA ASP A 72 8.58 0.49 -9.38
C ASP A 72 7.71 0.12 -8.16
N GLN A 73 7.77 0.90 -7.07
CA GLN A 73 7.03 0.64 -5.83
C GLN A 73 5.50 0.64 -6.01
N TYR A 74 4.97 1.47 -6.91
CA TYR A 74 3.53 1.47 -7.21
C TYR A 74 3.10 0.12 -7.77
N HIS A 75 3.89 -0.42 -8.70
CA HIS A 75 3.60 -1.68 -9.35
C HIS A 75 3.69 -2.84 -8.35
N LYS A 76 4.70 -2.84 -7.48
CA LYS A 76 4.82 -3.80 -6.38
C LYS A 76 3.61 -3.75 -5.43
N ILE A 77 3.20 -2.55 -5.00
CA ILE A 77 2.01 -2.39 -4.14
C ILE A 77 0.75 -2.89 -4.84
N ALA A 78 0.59 -2.61 -6.15
CA ALA A 78 -0.55 -3.11 -6.91
C ALA A 78 -0.61 -4.64 -6.91
N LEU A 79 0.51 -5.32 -7.19
CA LEU A 79 0.62 -6.78 -7.16
C LEU A 79 0.37 -7.35 -5.76
N ILE A 80 0.89 -6.70 -4.72
CA ILE A 80 0.67 -7.10 -3.31
C ILE A 80 -0.83 -7.08 -2.97
N LEU A 81 -1.55 -6.04 -3.39
CA LEU A 81 -2.97 -5.86 -3.08
C LEU A 81 -3.92 -6.72 -3.93
N GLU A 82 -3.43 -7.52 -4.87
CA GLU A 82 -4.26 -8.51 -5.58
C GLU A 82 -4.72 -9.65 -4.67
N LYS A 83 -4.04 -9.88 -3.54
CA LYS A 83 -4.43 -10.86 -2.53
C LYS A 83 -5.30 -10.23 -1.45
N ASP A 84 -6.46 -10.82 -1.20
CA ASP A 84 -7.40 -10.38 -0.17
C ASP A 84 -6.74 -10.35 1.23
N GLU A 85 -5.83 -11.29 1.51
CA GLU A 85 -5.10 -11.33 2.78
C GLU A 85 -4.20 -10.10 2.98
N ASN A 86 -3.61 -9.59 1.90
CA ASN A 86 -2.76 -8.41 1.93
C ASN A 86 -3.58 -7.12 2.03
N VAL A 87 -4.78 -7.09 1.46
CA VAL A 87 -5.76 -6.00 1.67
C VAL A 87 -6.18 -5.95 3.14
N GLU A 88 -6.49 -7.11 3.74
CA GLU A 88 -6.83 -7.21 5.17
C GLU A 88 -5.66 -6.76 6.05
N LEU A 89 -4.44 -7.21 5.76
CA LEU A 89 -3.24 -6.78 6.46
C LEU A 89 -3.04 -5.25 6.36
N LEU A 90 -3.27 -4.65 5.19
CA LEU A 90 -3.18 -3.20 5.03
C LEU A 90 -4.20 -2.46 5.90
N ILE A 91 -5.46 -2.93 5.95
CA ILE A 91 -6.50 -2.35 6.81
C ILE A 91 -6.04 -2.39 8.28
N GLN A 92 -5.56 -3.55 8.75
CA GLN A 92 -5.07 -3.70 10.13
C GLN A 92 -3.91 -2.75 10.45
N LEU A 93 -2.97 -2.57 9.51
CA LEU A 93 -1.85 -1.64 9.66
C LEU A 93 -2.30 -0.16 9.66
N ILE A 94 -3.37 0.18 8.95
CA ILE A 94 -3.95 1.53 8.94
C ILE A 94 -4.70 1.81 10.26
N GLU A 95 -5.38 0.81 10.82
CA GLU A 95 -6.10 0.91 12.10
C GLU A 95 -5.15 0.95 13.30
N ASN A 96 -4.08 0.15 13.25
CA ASN A 96 -3.08 0.03 14.29
C ASN A 96 -1.70 0.40 13.75
N PRO A 97 -1.47 1.68 13.38
CA PRO A 97 -0.18 2.11 12.88
C PRO A 97 0.86 1.86 13.96
N LYS A 98 1.94 1.15 13.61
CA LYS A 98 3.11 1.07 14.49
C LYS A 98 3.63 2.48 14.68
N ASP A 99 3.65 2.92 15.93
CA ASP A 99 4.17 4.22 16.30
C ASP A 99 5.68 4.22 16.06
N ASP A 100 6.19 5.21 15.31
CA ASP A 100 7.63 5.38 15.03
C ASP A 100 8.40 5.82 16.30
N THR A 101 7.76 5.82 17.48
CA THR A 101 8.37 6.17 18.77
C THR A 101 9.21 5.00 19.31
N SER A 102 10.28 4.70 18.59
CA SER A 102 11.51 4.10 19.11
C SER A 102 12.67 4.97 18.67
N ASN A 103 12.70 6.22 19.15
CA ASN A 103 13.95 6.95 19.27
C ASN A 103 14.09 7.39 20.74
N GLU A 104 15.21 7.02 21.33
CA GLU A 104 15.77 7.55 22.59
C GLU A 104 15.10 7.10 23.91
N ILE A 105 15.43 5.89 24.36
CA ILE A 105 15.70 5.65 25.79
C ILE A 105 16.64 4.46 25.98
N GLY A 106 17.85 4.78 26.46
CA GLY A 106 18.95 3.88 26.84
C GLY A 106 20.07 3.91 25.79
N GLU A 107 21.26 4.45 26.01
CA GLU A 107 22.06 4.46 27.24
C GLU A 107 22.98 5.71 27.29
N THR A 108 23.10 6.25 28.50
CA THR A 108 24.13 7.12 29.11
C THR A 108 25.30 7.66 28.29
#